data_AF-U7GBM9-F1
#
_entry.id   AF-U7GBM9-F1
#
_cell.length_a   1.000
_cell.length_b   1.000
_cell.length_c   1.000
_cell.angle_alpha   90.00
_cell.angle_beta   90.00
_cell.angle_gamma   90.00
#
_symmetry.space_group_name_H-M   'P 1'
#
loop_
_entity.id
_entity.type
_entity.pdbx_description
1 polymer ?
#
loop_
_entity_poly.entity_id
_entity_poly.type
_entity_poly.pdbx_seq_one_letter_code
_entity_poly.pdbx_strand_id
1 'polypeptide(L)' 'MIPKHLHRKKRFQKLFSKEDMITRTLWVCRPCHNAIHKACSEYELGLYYNGRDKLMELEELRGFVEWIREKPAGFVPKVH' A
#
# COMPACT_ATOMS: atom_id res chain seq x y z
N MET A 1 -2.12 -4.14 -0.71
CA MET A 1 -1.08 -4.95 -0.04
C MET A 1 -1.60 -5.41 1.30
N ILE A 2 -1.59 -6.72 1.60
CA ILE A 2 -1.78 -7.21 2.97
C ILE A 2 -0.40 -7.62 3.53
N PRO A 3 0.19 -6.85 4.47
CA PRO A 3 1.49 -7.18 5.06
C PRO A 3 1.54 -8.61 5.62
N LYS A 4 2.61 -9.34 5.29
CA LYS A 4 2.77 -10.76 5.62
C LYS A 4 2.68 -11.06 7.12
N HIS A 5 3.15 -10.14 7.96
CA HIS A 5 3.08 -10.30 9.42
C HIS A 5 1.63 -10.24 9.95
N LEU A 6 0.68 -9.68 9.18
CA LEU A 6 -0.74 -9.64 9.53
C LEU A 6 -1.49 -10.93 9.15
N HIS A 7 -0.95 -11.77 8.26
CA HIS A 7 -1.62 -12.99 7.78
C HIS A 7 -1.93 -13.99 8.91
N ARG A 8 -1.19 -13.91 10.02
CA ARG A 8 -1.34 -14.75 11.20
C ARG A 8 -2.37 -14.22 12.21
N LYS A 9 -2.83 -12.97 12.05
CA LYS A 9 -3.79 -12.38 12.99
C LYS A 9 -5.18 -12.94 12.73
N LYS A 10 -5.87 -13.37 13.80
CA LYS A 10 -7.22 -13.97 13.75
C LYS A 10 -8.22 -13.12 12.96
N ARG A 11 -8.17 -11.80 13.07
CA ARG A 11 -9.06 -10.90 12.30
C ARG A 11 -8.86 -11.05 10.80
N PHE A 12 -7.62 -11.13 10.32
CA PHE A 12 -7.31 -11.26 8.90
C PHE A 12 -7.68 -12.64 8.36
N GLN A 13 -7.44 -13.69 9.14
CA GLN A 13 -7.84 -15.06 8.78
C GLN A 13 -9.37 -15.24 8.69
N LYS A 14 -10.15 -14.41 9.40
CA LYS A 14 -11.61 -14.40 9.31
C LYS A 14 -12.14 -13.62 8.11
N LEU A 15 -11.42 -12.58 7.68
CA LEU A 15 -11.89 -11.65 6.64
C LEU A 15 -11.37 -12.00 5.24
N PHE A 16 -10.23 -12.68 5.15
CA PHE A 16 -9.54 -12.94 3.90
C PHE A 16 -9.14 -14.41 3.80
N SER A 17 -9.28 -14.97 2.60
CA SER A 17 -8.71 -16.28 2.30
C SER A 17 -7.18 -16.22 2.33
N LYS A 18 -6.53 -17.38 2.43
CA LYS A 18 -5.06 -17.46 2.26
C LYS A 18 -4.63 -16.92 0.90
N GLU A 19 -5.41 -17.19 -0.13
CA GLU A 19 -5.17 -16.70 -1.49
C GLU A 19 -5.26 -15.18 -1.56
N ASP A 20 -6.34 -14.57 -1.05
CA ASP A 20 -6.50 -13.11 -0.96
C ASP A 20 -5.28 -12.44 -0.31
N MET A 21 -4.82 -12.99 0.81
CA MET A 21 -3.69 -12.44 1.57
C MET A 21 -2.38 -12.47 0.78
N ILE A 22 -2.23 -13.39 -0.17
CA ILE A 22 -1.03 -13.52 -1.02
C ILE A 22 -1.18 -12.66 -2.28
N THR A 23 -2.33 -12.70 -2.95
CA THR A 23 -2.56 -12.11 -4.28
C THR A 23 -2.85 -10.61 -4.24
N ARG A 24 -3.36 -10.07 -3.13
CA ARG A 24 -3.57 -8.61 -2.95
C ARG A 24 -2.27 -7.82 -2.70
N THR A 25 -1.13 -8.43 -3.00
CA THR A 25 0.17 -7.77 -2.99
C THR A 25 0.27 -6.87 -4.21
N LEU A 26 0.57 -5.59 -4.00
CA LEU A 26 0.74 -4.61 -5.08
C LEU A 26 2.23 -4.43 -5.35
N TRP A 27 2.61 -4.65 -6.60
CA TRP A 27 3.96 -4.37 -7.08
C TRP A 27 4.04 -2.89 -7.46
N VAL A 28 4.67 -2.09 -6.61
CA VAL A 28 4.85 -0.65 -6.80
C VAL A 28 6.32 -0.28 -6.70
N CYS A 29 6.70 0.84 -7.30
CA CYS A 29 8.07 1.35 -7.16
C CYS A 29 8.35 1.75 -5.70
N ARG A 30 9.64 1.79 -5.33
CA ARG A 30 10.08 2.11 -3.96
C ARG A 30 9.53 3.44 -3.42
N PRO A 31 9.49 4.55 -4.19
CA PRO A 31 8.85 5.79 -3.72
C PRO A 31 7.37 5.63 -3.38
N CYS A 32 6.60 4.94 -4.24
CA CYS A 32 5.19 4.68 -3.97
C CYS A 32 4.99 3.75 -2.77
N HIS A 33 5.86 2.75 -2.58
CA HIS A 33 5.82 1.88 -1.41
C HIS A 33 6.02 2.68 -0.11
N ASN A 34 6.99 3.59 -0.09
CA ASN A 34 7.24 4.47 1.05
C ASN A 34 6.05 5.40 1.31
N ALA A 35 5.46 5.98 0.26
CA ALA A 35 4.30 6.86 0.39
C ALA A 35 3.07 6.15 0.97
N ILE A 36 2.83 4.89 0.58
CA ILE A 36 1.73 4.07 1.15
C ILE A 36 1.90 3.90 2.67
N HIS A 37 3.12 3.56 3.11
CA HIS A 37 3.42 3.37 4.54
C HIS A 37 3.44 4.68 5.34
N LYS A 38 3.62 5.82 4.68
CA LYS A 38 3.48 7.14 5.30
C LYS A 38 2.01 7.53 5.45
N ALA A 39 1.19 7.24 4.44
CA ALA A 39 -0.22 7.63 4.40
C ALA A 39 -1.13 6.77 5.29
N CYS A 40 -0.75 5.53 5.61
CA CYS A 40 -1.54 4.66 6.49
C CYS A 40 -0.68 3.64 7.22
N SER A 41 -1.15 3.20 8.40
CA SER A 41 -0.47 2.13 9.14
C SER A 41 -0.56 0.80 8.40
N GLU A 42 0.36 -0.12 8.68
CA GLU A 42 0.32 -1.47 8.09
C GLU A 42 -1.00 -2.21 8.37
N TYR A 43 -1.58 -1.98 9.54
CA TYR A 43 -2.84 -2.58 9.93
C TYR A 43 -4.01 -2.04 9.10
N GLU A 44 -4.12 -0.72 8.94
CA GLU A 44 -5.12 -0.08 8.08
C GLU A 44 -4.92 -0.45 6.62
N LEU A 45 -3.68 -0.47 6.15
CA LEU A 45 -3.31 -0.90 4.81
C LEU A 45 -3.84 -2.30 4.52
N GLY A 46 -3.60 -3.25 5.43
CA GLY A 46 -4.06 -4.62 5.25
C GLY A 46 -5.59 -4.74 5.34
N LEU A 47 -6.23 -3.95 6.19
CA LEU A 47 -7.64 -4.13 6.53
C LEU A 47 -8.60 -3.37 5.61
N TYR A 48 -8.26 -2.13 5.26
CA TYR A 48 -9.14 -1.21 4.54
C TYR A 48 -8.57 -0.82 3.17
N TYR A 49 -7.25 -0.67 3.05
CA TYR A 49 -6.59 -0.15 1.85
C TYR A 49 -5.77 -1.19 1.07
N ASN A 50 -6.23 -2.44 1.05
CA ASN A 50 -5.44 -3.55 0.51
C ASN A 50 -5.46 -3.70 -1.02
N GLY A 51 -6.10 -2.79 -1.76
CA GLY A 51 -6.17 -2.77 -3.22
C GLY A 51 -5.89 -1.37 -3.80
N ARG A 52 -5.64 -1.30 -5.12
CA ARG A 52 -5.32 -0.05 -5.81
C ARG A 52 -6.41 1.01 -5.62
N ASP A 53 -7.67 0.66 -5.90
CA ASP A 53 -8.76 1.62 -5.86
C ASP A 53 -8.95 2.19 -4.45
N LYS A 54 -8.82 1.33 -3.43
CA LYS A 54 -8.86 1.73 -2.02
C LYS A 54 -7.69 2.62 -1.62
N LEU A 55 -6.48 2.35 -2.11
CA LEU A 55 -5.33 3.22 -1.87
C LEU A 55 -5.55 4.62 -2.45
N MET A 56 -6.19 4.73 -3.61
CA MET A 56 -6.49 6.02 -4.24
C MET A 56 -7.59 6.83 -3.54
N GLU A 57 -8.27 6.25 -2.53
CA GLU A 57 -9.17 6.97 -1.61
C GLU A 57 -8.37 7.82 -0.59
N LEU A 58 -7.08 7.53 -0.38
CA LEU A 58 -6.20 8.32 0.49
C LEU A 58 -5.70 9.57 -0.24
N GLU A 59 -6.17 10.75 0.16
CA GLU A 59 -5.81 12.04 -0.47
C GLU A 59 -4.29 12.26 -0.53
N GLU A 60 -3.57 12.03 0.57
CA GLU A 60 -2.12 12.20 0.62
C GLU A 60 -1.41 11.30 -0.41
N LEU A 61 -1.86 10.06 -0.55
CA LEU A 61 -1.28 9.12 -1.50
C LEU A 61 -1.64 9.50 -2.94
N ARG A 62 -2.87 9.94 -3.20
CA ARG A 62 -3.29 10.42 -4.52
C ARG A 62 -2.44 11.61 -4.97
N GLY A 63 -2.28 12.62 -4.12
CA GLY A 63 -1.42 13.76 -4.43
C GLY A 63 0.05 13.36 -4.67
N PHE A 64 0.57 12.41 -3.89
CA PHE A 64 1.91 11.87 -4.14
C PHE A 64 2.01 11.16 -5.49
N VAL A 65 1.03 10.33 -5.86
CA VAL A 65 1.01 9.61 -7.14
C VAL A 65 0.93 10.57 -8.33
N GLU A 66 0.12 11.62 -8.22
CA GLU A 66 0.01 12.68 -9.23
C GLU A 66 1.32 13.45 -9.40
N TRP A 67 2.07 13.66 -8.31
CA TRP A 67 3.35 14.33 -8.38
C TRP A 67 4.49 13.42 -8.88
N ILE A 68 4.56 12.17 -8.42
CA ILE A 68 5.67 11.26 -8.73
C ILE A 68 5.63 10.78 -10.17
N ARG A 69 4.43 10.69 -10.78
CA ARG A 69 4.28 10.26 -12.18
C ARG A 69 4.89 11.24 -13.18
N GLU A 70 5.04 12.51 -12.79
CA GLU A 70 5.64 13.56 -13.61
C GLU A 70 7.18 13.55 -13.52
N LYS A 71 7.77 12.58 -12.80
CA LYS A 71 9.22 12.45 -12.62
C LYS A 71 9.81 11.41 -13.57
N PRO A 72 11.08 11.57 -13.99
CA PRO A 72 11.76 10.57 -14.81
C PRO A 72 11.78 9.19 -14.13
N ALA A 73 11.83 8.13 -14.95
CA ALA A 73 12.00 6.77 -14.45
C ALA A 73 13.26 6.66 -13.57
N GLY A 74 13.14 6.00 -12.42
CA GLY A 74 14.24 5.86 -11.46
C GLY A 74 14.41 7.06 -10.51
N PHE A 75 13.61 8.11 -10.62
CA PHE A 75 13.62 9.20 -9.64
C PHE A 75 13.24 8.70 -8.23
N VAL A 76 14.05 9.05 -7.24
CA VAL A 76 13.80 8.73 -5.82
C VAL A 76 13.77 10.03 -5.02
N PRO A 77 12.66 10.36 -4.34
CA PRO A 77 12.57 11.54 -3.48
C PRO A 77 13.59 11.48 -2.34
N LYS A 78 14.25 12.60 -2.05
CA LYS A 78 15.09 12.72 -0.85
C LYS A 78 14.20 12.81 0.38
N VAL A 79 14.26 11.80 1.24
CA VAL A 79 13.60 11.82 2.54
C VAL A 79 14.41 12.75 3.44
N HIS A 80 13.76 13.78 3.98
CA HIS A 80 14.33 14.65 5.02
C HIS A 80 13.83 14.16 6.38
#